data_AF-A0A1I0L5X7-F1
#
_entry.id   AF-A0A1I0L5X7-F1
#
_cell.length_a   1.000
_cell.length_b   1.000
_cell.length_c   1.000
_cell.angle_alpha   90.00
_cell.angle_beta   90.00
_cell.angle_gamma   90.00
#
_symmetry.space_group_name_H-M   'P 1'
#
loop_
_entity.id
_entity.type
_entity.pdbx_description
1 polymer ?
#
loop_
_entity_poly.entity_id
_entity_poly.type
_entity_poly.pdbx_seq_one_letter_code
_entity_poly.pdbx_strand_id
1 'polypeptide(L)'
;MPKRAEPIVTKTAGQRAIEDIVERRRKVHDPDLEVLLRDDPADHPLTVIRYVLTRRRVPDWVLVGDVIDGLWVLAYVRRYCPHLPDEADRLEHELLELGCTKQIAMIRMAPPLNVRSRQAVEHRILRHRAAKLGLARNERAERAHRRSPTPSATSSAEATWYDRHALPLWEAAGELVACRARLDHLLDDELAENLIGLRRAVREMQWPLTPAQYPTLREIGWWLEEILDALPAERYAAFREQLSDLLPRLTLLAEQQHEARFGS
;
A
#
# COMPACT_ATOMS: atom_id res chain seq x y z
N MET A 1 23.76 -13.68 22.88
CA MET A 1 23.02 -12.89 21.88
C MET A 1 22.96 -13.67 20.58
N PRO A 2 21.77 -14.01 20.03
CA PRO A 2 21.73 -14.71 18.76
C PRO A 2 22.28 -13.79 17.66
N LYS A 3 23.31 -14.27 16.94
CA LYS A 3 23.91 -13.57 15.78
C LYS A 3 22.79 -13.24 14.80
N ARG A 4 22.55 -11.94 14.55
CA ARG A 4 21.66 -11.48 13.47
C ARG A 4 22.16 -12.13 12.19
N ALA A 5 21.31 -12.94 11.54
CA ALA A 5 21.63 -13.53 10.24
C ALA A 5 22.04 -12.39 9.29
N GLU A 6 23.24 -12.49 8.73
CA GLU A 6 23.71 -11.50 7.76
C GLU A 6 22.74 -11.44 6.57
N PRO A 7 22.39 -10.24 6.08
CA PRO A 7 21.54 -10.11 4.90
C PRO A 7 22.19 -10.84 3.71
N ILE A 8 21.39 -11.66 3.02
CA ILE A 8 21.79 -12.48 1.85
C ILE A 8 22.20 -11.62 0.64
N VAL A 9 21.96 -10.31 0.66
CA VAL A 9 22.24 -9.41 -0.47
C VAL A 9 23.74 -9.17 -0.61
N THR A 10 24.35 -9.87 -1.55
CA THR A 10 25.74 -9.67 -1.98
C THR A 10 25.84 -8.50 -2.97
N LYS A 11 27.01 -7.86 -3.05
CA LYS A 11 27.31 -6.85 -4.08
C LYS A 11 27.02 -7.37 -5.50
N THR A 12 27.33 -8.64 -5.74
CA THR A 12 27.10 -9.33 -7.02
C THR A 12 25.61 -9.46 -7.36
N ALA A 13 24.73 -9.67 -6.38
CA ALA A 13 23.29 -9.78 -6.62
C ALA A 13 22.69 -8.44 -7.07
N GLY A 14 23.15 -7.33 -6.49
CA GLY A 14 22.73 -5.99 -6.88
C GLY A 14 23.16 -5.61 -8.30
N GLN A 15 24.43 -5.84 -8.63
CA GLN A 15 24.96 -5.57 -9.98
C GLN A 15 24.27 -6.43 -11.03
N ARG A 16 24.09 -7.72 -10.76
CA ARG A 16 23.35 -8.63 -11.64
C ARG A 16 21.90 -8.17 -11.87
N ALA A 17 21.22 -7.69 -10.83
CA ALA A 17 19.86 -7.16 -10.97
C ALA A 17 19.79 -5.94 -11.91
N ILE A 18 20.81 -5.07 -11.91
CA ILE A 18 20.92 -3.95 -12.85
C ILE A 18 21.10 -4.47 -14.28
N GLU A 19 22.01 -5.42 -14.48
CA GLU A 19 22.28 -6.05 -15.77
C GLU A 19 21.02 -6.74 -16.32
N ASP A 20 20.32 -7.51 -15.48
CA ASP A 20 19.10 -8.23 -15.84
C ASP A 20 17.97 -7.27 -16.28
N ILE A 21 17.83 -6.11 -15.62
CA ILE A 21 16.89 -5.05 -16.04
C ILE A 21 17.26 -4.53 -17.43
N VAL A 22 18.53 -4.14 -17.63
CA VAL A 22 19.01 -3.59 -18.92
C VAL A 22 18.85 -4.62 -20.03
N GLU A 23 19.18 -5.88 -19.77
CA GLU A 23 19.08 -6.96 -20.76
C GLU A 23 17.63 -7.24 -21.14
N ARG A 24 16.71 -7.33 -20.18
CA ARG A 24 15.28 -7.52 -20.46
C ARG A 24 14.72 -6.40 -21.32
N ARG A 25 15.09 -5.15 -21.01
CA ARG A 25 14.66 -3.96 -21.74
C ARG A 25 15.20 -3.91 -23.16
N ARG A 26 16.45 -4.33 -23.35
CA ARG A 26 17.06 -4.47 -24.68
C ARG A 26 16.35 -5.54 -25.53
N LYS A 27 16.01 -6.69 -24.93
CA LYS A 27 15.32 -7.80 -25.63
C LYS A 27 13.95 -7.41 -26.18
N VAL A 28 13.25 -6.48 -25.53
CA VAL A 28 11.96 -5.97 -26.01
C VAL A 28 12.07 -4.70 -26.84
N HIS A 29 13.29 -4.30 -27.21
CA HIS A 29 13.58 -3.09 -27.97
C HIS A 29 12.91 -1.85 -27.34
N ASP A 30 13.02 -1.69 -26.02
CA ASP A 30 12.48 -0.52 -25.32
C ASP A 30 13.06 0.78 -25.92
N PRO A 31 12.22 1.64 -26.55
CA PRO A 31 12.70 2.84 -27.25
C PRO A 31 13.32 3.87 -26.32
N ASP A 32 13.02 3.80 -25.01
CA ASP A 32 13.53 4.74 -24.02
C ASP A 32 14.84 4.24 -23.36
N LEU A 33 15.34 3.03 -23.69
CA LEU A 33 16.50 2.42 -23.02
C LEU A 33 17.76 3.28 -23.12
N GLU A 34 17.96 3.98 -24.23
CA GLU A 34 19.09 4.88 -24.43
C GLU A 34 19.17 5.97 -23.35
N VAL A 35 18.04 6.37 -22.76
CA VAL A 35 18.01 7.35 -21.65
C VAL A 35 18.68 6.77 -20.41
N LEU A 36 18.49 5.48 -20.13
CA LEU A 36 19.12 4.80 -19.00
C LEU A 36 20.62 4.57 -19.23
N LEU A 37 21.03 4.38 -20.48
CA LEU A 37 22.43 4.08 -20.86
C LEU A 37 23.33 5.32 -21.01
N ARG A 38 22.79 6.54 -20.88
CA ARG A 38 23.59 7.78 -20.93
C ARG A 38 24.62 7.85 -19.82
N ASP A 39 24.25 7.39 -18.63
CA ASP A 39 25.12 7.25 -17.47
C ASP A 39 25.35 5.74 -17.21
N ASP A 40 26.46 5.35 -16.58
CA ASP A 40 26.67 3.95 -16.22
C ASP A 40 25.62 3.51 -15.18
N PRO A 41 24.72 2.57 -15.50
CA PRO A 41 23.70 2.09 -14.58
C PRO A 41 24.28 1.50 -13.28
N ALA A 42 25.51 0.96 -13.32
CA ALA A 42 26.19 0.41 -12.16
C ALA A 42 26.68 1.49 -11.19
N ASP A 43 27.08 2.65 -11.71
CA ASP A 43 27.50 3.81 -10.93
C ASP A 43 26.30 4.65 -10.45
N HIS A 44 25.17 4.57 -11.16
CA HIS A 44 23.93 5.29 -10.86
C HIS A 44 22.71 4.37 -10.63
N PRO A 45 22.75 3.46 -9.65
CA PRO A 45 21.72 2.44 -9.43
C PRO A 45 20.33 3.01 -9.13
N LEU A 46 20.22 4.18 -8.49
CA LEU A 46 18.92 4.83 -8.25
C LEU A 46 18.26 5.34 -9.53
N THR A 47 19.05 5.70 -10.55
CA THR A 47 18.52 6.07 -11.87
C THR A 47 17.85 4.88 -12.54
N VAL A 48 18.36 3.67 -12.35
CA VAL A 48 17.72 2.42 -12.81
C VAL A 48 16.33 2.26 -12.20
N ILE A 49 16.18 2.51 -10.90
CA ILE A 49 14.88 2.40 -10.23
C ILE A 49 13.90 3.46 -10.75
N ARG A 50 14.34 4.71 -10.86
CA ARG A 50 13.53 5.80 -11.42
C ARG A 50 13.10 5.51 -12.86
N TYR A 51 13.98 4.90 -13.65
CA TYR A 51 13.65 4.46 -15.01
C TYR A 51 12.53 3.43 -15.00
N VAL A 52 12.62 2.37 -14.19
CA VAL A 52 11.58 1.33 -14.08
C VAL A 52 10.22 1.95 -13.68
N LEU A 53 10.24 2.88 -12.73
CA LEU A 53 9.03 3.54 -12.23
C LEU A 53 8.39 4.50 -13.23
N THR A 54 9.16 5.11 -14.13
CA THR A 54 8.67 6.10 -15.11
C THR A 54 8.36 5.48 -16.47
N ARG A 55 9.19 4.55 -16.95
CA ARG A 55 9.07 3.93 -18.28
C ARG A 55 8.40 2.56 -18.17
N ARG A 56 7.07 2.58 -18.01
CA ARG A 56 6.25 1.37 -17.81
C ARG A 56 5.69 0.76 -19.11
N ARG A 57 5.96 1.36 -20.27
CA ARG A 57 5.45 0.94 -21.60
C ARG A 57 6.25 -0.26 -22.14
N VAL A 58 6.22 -1.38 -21.42
CA VAL A 58 6.84 -2.65 -21.79
C VAL A 58 5.89 -3.80 -21.48
N PRO A 59 6.10 -5.00 -22.06
CA PRO A 59 5.29 -6.17 -21.71
C PRO A 59 5.27 -6.44 -20.20
N ASP A 60 4.14 -6.94 -19.68
CA ASP A 60 3.95 -7.13 -18.24
C ASP A 60 5.01 -8.06 -17.60
N TRP A 61 5.48 -9.07 -18.33
CA TRP A 61 6.53 -9.97 -17.83
C TRP A 61 7.87 -9.25 -17.60
N VAL A 62 8.18 -8.23 -18.41
CA VAL A 62 9.37 -7.37 -18.24
C VAL A 62 9.18 -6.54 -16.98
N LEU A 63 8.04 -5.87 -16.87
CA LEU A 63 7.76 -4.97 -15.74
C LEU A 63 7.72 -5.72 -14.40
N VAL A 64 7.17 -6.94 -14.37
CA VAL A 64 7.17 -7.81 -13.19
C VAL A 64 8.60 -8.21 -12.79
N GLY A 65 9.45 -8.55 -13.76
CA GLY A 65 10.87 -8.83 -13.51
C GLY A 65 11.59 -7.60 -12.97
N ASP A 66 11.37 -6.44 -13.59
CA ASP A 66 12.03 -5.19 -13.24
C ASP A 66 11.66 -4.68 -11.85
N VAL A 67 10.43 -4.92 -11.39
CA VAL A 67 10.04 -4.60 -10.01
C VAL A 67 10.83 -5.45 -9.01
N ILE A 68 10.94 -6.76 -9.25
CA ILE A 68 11.66 -7.66 -8.34
C ILE A 68 13.15 -7.31 -8.30
N ASP A 69 13.77 -7.09 -9.47
CA ASP A 69 15.18 -6.74 -9.56
C ASP A 69 15.44 -5.30 -9.07
N GLY A 70 14.49 -4.39 -9.25
CA GLY A 70 14.54 -3.05 -8.66
C GLY A 70 14.59 -3.10 -7.13
N LEU A 71 13.87 -4.03 -6.49
CA LEU A 71 13.97 -4.23 -5.04
C LEU A 71 15.36 -4.77 -4.64
N TRP A 72 15.99 -5.62 -5.45
CA TRP A 72 17.37 -6.08 -5.24
C TRP A 72 18.37 -4.93 -5.36
N VAL A 73 18.20 -4.08 -6.36
CA VAL A 73 19.04 -2.89 -6.58
C VAL A 73 18.90 -1.92 -5.39
N LEU A 74 17.70 -1.69 -4.85
CA LEU A 74 17.53 -0.88 -3.64
C LEU A 74 18.19 -1.50 -2.41
N ALA A 75 18.12 -2.83 -2.26
CA ALA A 75 18.80 -3.52 -1.18
C ALA A 75 20.33 -3.39 -1.28
N TYR A 76 20.87 -3.41 -2.50
CA TYR A 76 22.26 -3.11 -2.80
C TYR A 76 22.63 -1.66 -2.45
N VAL A 77 21.85 -0.68 -2.91
CA VAL A 77 22.07 0.76 -2.62
C VAL A 77 22.11 1.01 -1.13
N ARG A 78 21.16 0.48 -0.35
CA ARG A 78 21.14 0.69 1.11
C ARG A 78 22.37 0.12 1.82
N ARG A 79 22.96 -0.95 1.28
CA ARG A 79 24.12 -1.61 1.89
C ARG A 79 25.44 -0.96 1.50
N TYR A 80 25.58 -0.51 0.26
CA TYR A 80 26.86 -0.08 -0.31
C TYR A 80 26.92 1.41 -0.64
N CYS A 81 25.78 2.13 -0.61
CA CYS A 81 25.66 3.57 -0.88
C CYS A 81 24.80 4.26 0.20
N PRO A 82 25.25 4.31 1.48
CA PRO A 82 24.41 4.67 2.62
C PRO A 82 24.01 6.16 2.73
N HIS A 83 24.48 7.02 1.83
CA HIS A 83 24.29 8.48 1.91
C HIS A 83 22.92 8.98 1.39
N LEU A 84 22.02 8.10 0.94
CA LEU A 84 20.71 8.47 0.35
C LEU A 84 19.53 7.66 0.93
N PRO A 85 19.27 7.72 2.26
CA PRO A 85 18.24 6.90 2.88
C PRO A 85 16.82 7.29 2.45
N ASP A 86 16.50 8.58 2.41
CA ASP A 86 15.12 9.05 2.18
C ASP A 86 14.65 8.80 0.73
N GLU A 87 15.54 9.00 -0.25
CA GLU A 87 15.23 8.71 -1.64
C GLU A 87 15.05 7.20 -1.88
N ALA A 88 15.89 6.37 -1.27
CA ALA A 88 15.77 4.91 -1.38
C ALA A 88 14.48 4.39 -0.75
N ASP A 89 14.03 4.97 0.37
CA ASP A 89 12.76 4.61 1.01
C ASP A 89 11.55 5.00 0.16
N ARG A 90 11.55 6.21 -0.43
CA ARG A 90 10.52 6.64 -1.38
C ARG A 90 10.43 5.71 -2.59
N LEU A 91 11.58 5.40 -3.20
CA LEU A 91 11.62 4.54 -4.38
C LEU A 91 11.22 3.09 -4.06
N GLU A 92 11.53 2.60 -2.85
CA GLU A 92 11.05 1.29 -2.39
C GLU A 92 9.52 1.27 -2.30
N HIS A 93 8.93 2.32 -1.70
CA HIS A 93 7.49 2.43 -1.61
C HIS A 93 6.83 2.36 -3.00
N GLU A 94 7.31 3.17 -3.94
CA GLU A 94 6.77 3.22 -5.30
C GLU A 94 6.91 1.88 -6.04
N LEU A 95 8.03 1.17 -5.86
CA LEU A 95 8.22 -0.17 -6.43
C LEU A 95 7.27 -1.21 -5.82
N LEU A 96 7.04 -1.15 -4.51
CA LEU A 96 6.14 -2.07 -3.84
C LEU A 96 4.69 -1.85 -4.26
N GLU A 97 4.24 -0.60 -4.38
CA GLU A 97 2.91 -0.27 -4.92
C GLU A 97 2.75 -0.73 -6.36
N LEU A 98 3.79 -0.54 -7.19
CA LEU A 98 3.81 -1.07 -8.56
C LEU A 98 3.72 -2.60 -8.58
N GLY A 99 4.44 -3.28 -7.69
CA GLY A 99 4.37 -4.73 -7.52
C GLY A 99 2.98 -5.22 -7.11
N CYS A 100 2.32 -4.51 -6.19
CA CYS A 100 0.93 -4.78 -5.81
C CYS A 100 -0.04 -4.58 -6.97
N THR A 101 0.11 -3.48 -7.71
CA THR A 101 -0.71 -3.17 -8.90
C THR A 101 -0.57 -4.24 -9.97
N LYS A 102 0.64 -4.78 -10.15
CA LYS A 102 0.96 -5.87 -11.08
C LYS A 102 0.71 -7.27 -10.52
N GLN A 103 0.06 -7.37 -9.35
CA GLN A 103 -0.30 -8.64 -8.70
C GLN A 103 0.90 -9.58 -8.49
N ILE A 104 2.10 -9.03 -8.28
CA ILE A 104 3.28 -9.82 -7.97
C ILE A 104 3.06 -10.47 -6.60
N ALA A 105 3.18 -11.79 -6.54
CA ALA A 105 3.05 -12.52 -5.29
C ALA A 105 4.06 -11.99 -4.26
N MET A 106 3.58 -11.52 -3.10
CA MET A 106 4.41 -10.91 -2.05
C MET A 106 5.58 -11.78 -1.62
N ILE A 107 5.43 -13.11 -1.66
CA ILE A 107 6.51 -14.05 -1.35
C ILE A 107 7.72 -13.91 -2.30
N ARG A 108 7.50 -13.47 -3.55
CA ARG A 108 8.58 -13.19 -4.52
C ARG A 108 9.30 -11.88 -4.24
N MET A 109 8.64 -10.93 -3.55
CA MET A 109 9.23 -9.66 -3.12
C MET A 109 9.94 -9.78 -1.76
N ALA A 110 9.72 -10.86 -1.02
CA ALA A 110 10.31 -11.07 0.30
C ALA A 110 11.84 -11.18 0.31
N PRO A 111 12.49 -11.94 -0.60
CA PRO A 111 13.94 -12.06 -0.63
C PRO A 111 14.71 -10.74 -0.79
N PRO A 112 14.40 -9.85 -1.77
CA PRO A 112 15.13 -8.59 -1.91
C PRO A 112 14.91 -7.65 -0.71
N LEU A 113 13.75 -7.73 -0.05
CA LEU A 113 13.47 -6.99 1.17
C LEU A 113 14.14 -7.59 2.42
N ASN A 114 14.87 -8.69 2.29
CA ASN A 114 15.47 -9.44 3.40
C ASN A 114 14.44 -9.82 4.48
N VAL A 115 13.24 -10.21 4.06
CA VAL A 115 12.19 -10.73 4.93
C VAL A 115 11.80 -12.14 4.52
N ARG A 116 11.25 -12.92 5.45
CA ARG A 116 11.00 -14.36 5.26
C ARG A 116 9.55 -14.73 4.99
N SER A 117 8.61 -13.80 5.16
CA SER A 117 7.19 -14.09 5.07
C SER A 117 6.44 -13.03 4.26
N ARG A 118 5.32 -13.45 3.66
CA ARG A 118 4.35 -12.54 3.04
C ARG A 118 3.94 -11.42 4.00
N GLN A 119 3.62 -11.75 5.24
CA GLN A 119 3.18 -10.80 6.27
C GLN A 119 4.24 -9.72 6.55
N ALA A 120 5.53 -10.06 6.49
CA ALA A 120 6.60 -9.09 6.70
C ALA A 120 6.76 -8.11 5.52
N VAL A 121 6.43 -8.55 4.29
CA VAL A 121 6.36 -7.67 3.11
C VAL A 121 5.17 -6.72 3.23
N GLU A 122 4.00 -7.23 3.58
CA GLU A 122 2.78 -6.45 3.83
C GLU A 122 3.01 -5.38 4.91
N HIS A 123 3.64 -5.74 6.02
CA HIS A 123 4.03 -4.80 7.07
C HIS A 123 5.04 -3.75 6.59
N ARG A 124 5.85 -4.04 5.58
CA ARG A 124 6.79 -3.08 5.00
C ARG A 124 6.09 -2.09 4.07
N ILE A 125 5.11 -2.56 3.30
CA ILE A 125 4.23 -1.72 2.47
C ILE A 125 3.45 -0.74 3.34
N LEU A 126 2.80 -1.24 4.39
CA LEU A 126 2.01 -0.41 5.31
C LEU A 126 2.87 0.65 6.00
N ARG A 127 4.09 0.31 6.41
CA ARG A 127 5.04 1.28 7.01
C ARG A 127 5.40 2.41 6.05
N HIS A 128 5.63 2.09 4.77
CA HIS A 128 5.94 3.10 3.76
C HIS A 128 4.74 4.00 3.45
N ARG A 129 3.53 3.43 3.39
CA ARG A 129 2.29 4.23 3.25
C ARG A 129 2.13 5.21 4.40
N ALA A 130 2.31 4.75 5.64
CA ALA A 130 2.22 5.62 6.81
C ALA A 130 3.27 6.74 6.77
N ALA A 131 4.52 6.43 6.38
CA ALA A 131 5.58 7.41 6.25
C ALA A 131 5.28 8.48 5.17
N LYS A 132 4.72 8.09 4.02
CA LYS A 132 4.32 9.01 2.94
C LYS A 132 3.23 9.99 3.39
N LEU A 133 2.30 9.54 4.23
CA LEU A 133 1.21 10.35 4.77
C LEU A 133 1.64 11.27 5.91
N GLY A 134 2.94 11.36 6.22
CA GLY A 134 3.43 12.19 7.33
C GLY A 134 2.98 11.70 8.71
N LEU A 135 2.40 10.49 8.78
CA LEU A 135 2.01 9.88 10.04
C LEU A 135 3.29 9.60 10.83
N ALA A 136 3.35 10.13 12.05
CA ALA A 136 4.54 10.03 12.89
C ALA A 136 5.00 8.57 12.99
N ARG A 137 6.33 8.39 13.06
CA ARG A 137 7.06 7.15 13.39
C ARG A 137 6.72 6.59 14.78
N ASN A 138 5.52 6.88 15.28
CA ASN A 138 4.98 6.44 16.53
C ASN A 138 4.74 4.95 16.42
N GLU A 139 5.74 4.18 16.86
CA GLU A 139 5.54 2.84 17.36
C GLU A 139 4.37 2.78 18.37
N ARG A 140 3.83 3.89 18.90
CA ARG A 140 2.60 3.92 19.71
C ARG A 140 1.31 3.89 18.87
N ALA A 141 1.28 4.51 17.69
CA ALA A 141 0.19 4.39 16.71
C ALA A 141 0.29 3.05 15.96
N GLU A 142 1.51 2.63 15.63
CA GLU A 142 1.81 1.29 15.12
C GLU A 142 1.59 0.21 16.20
N ARG A 143 1.84 0.49 17.50
CA ARG A 143 1.40 -0.38 18.62
C ARG A 143 -0.06 -0.23 18.95
N ALA A 144 -0.77 0.85 18.64
CA ALA A 144 -2.23 0.89 18.74
C ALA A 144 -2.84 0.01 17.63
N HIS A 145 -2.22 0.01 16.44
CA HIS A 145 -2.48 -0.94 15.36
C HIS A 145 -2.08 -2.39 15.69
N ARG A 146 -0.94 -2.63 16.37
CA ARG A 146 -0.45 -3.98 16.77
C ARG A 146 -1.02 -4.50 18.09
N ARG A 147 -1.44 -3.62 19.00
CA ARG A 147 -2.22 -3.89 20.24
C ARG A 147 -3.70 -3.70 20.01
N SER A 148 -4.17 -3.72 18.76
CA SER A 148 -5.43 -4.39 18.51
C SER A 148 -5.04 -5.87 18.48
N PRO A 149 -5.08 -6.59 19.61
CA PRO A 149 -4.93 -8.03 19.55
C PRO A 149 -6.05 -8.49 18.61
N THR A 150 -5.93 -9.65 17.97
CA THR A 150 -7.15 -10.44 17.82
C THR A 150 -7.69 -10.50 19.25
N PRO A 151 -8.83 -9.84 19.60
CA PRO A 151 -9.35 -10.03 20.93
C PRO A 151 -9.53 -11.54 21.01
N SER A 152 -8.89 -12.16 22.01
CA SER A 152 -9.28 -13.50 22.38
C SER A 152 -10.80 -13.49 22.43
N ALA A 153 -11.43 -14.46 21.79
CA ALA A 153 -12.87 -14.63 21.82
C ALA A 153 -13.38 -14.27 23.23
N THR A 154 -14.42 -13.41 23.28
CA THR A 154 -15.11 -12.82 24.45
C THR A 154 -14.58 -11.47 25.00
N SER A 155 -15.24 -10.38 24.57
CA SER A 155 -15.48 -9.09 25.28
C SER A 155 -14.72 -7.79 24.93
N SER A 156 -14.08 -7.63 23.76
CA SER A 156 -13.67 -6.27 23.32
C SER A 156 -14.87 -5.48 22.77
N ALA A 157 -15.03 -4.21 23.17
CA ALA A 157 -16.04 -3.30 22.63
C ALA A 157 -16.09 -3.29 21.09
N GLU A 158 -14.91 -3.34 20.45
CA GLU A 158 -14.75 -3.47 19.00
C GLU A 158 -15.45 -4.71 18.40
N ALA A 159 -15.21 -5.91 18.93
CA ALA A 159 -15.86 -7.13 18.46
C ALA A 159 -17.38 -7.08 18.63
N THR A 160 -17.86 -6.59 19.78
CA THR A 160 -19.30 -6.39 20.02
C THR A 160 -19.90 -5.36 19.07
N TRP A 161 -19.13 -4.34 18.70
CA TRP A 161 -19.54 -3.36 17.71
C TRP A 161 -19.66 -4.00 16.33
N TYR A 162 -18.64 -4.76 15.87
CA TYR A 162 -18.68 -5.45 14.57
C TYR A 162 -19.83 -6.45 14.48
N ASP A 163 -20.09 -7.23 15.53
CA ASP A 163 -21.20 -8.19 15.54
C ASP A 163 -22.57 -7.50 15.33
N ARG A 164 -22.69 -6.20 15.68
CA ARG A 164 -23.91 -5.40 15.54
C ARG A 164 -23.94 -4.53 14.28
N HIS A 165 -22.78 -4.03 13.82
CA HIS A 165 -22.69 -2.96 12.82
C HIS A 165 -21.91 -3.36 11.56
N ALA A 166 -21.33 -4.56 11.47
CA ALA A 166 -20.56 -4.98 10.29
C ALA A 166 -21.37 -4.96 8.99
N LEU A 167 -22.63 -5.41 9.02
CA LEU A 167 -23.49 -5.36 7.84
C LEU A 167 -23.83 -3.91 7.46
N PRO A 168 -24.34 -3.06 8.37
CA PRO A 168 -24.54 -1.64 8.10
C PRO A 168 -23.30 -0.91 7.56
N LEU A 169 -22.11 -1.20 8.11
CA LEU A 169 -20.82 -0.64 7.69
C LEU A 169 -20.48 -1.06 6.26
N TRP A 170 -20.56 -2.36 5.96
CA TRP A 170 -20.26 -2.90 4.65
C TRP A 170 -21.24 -2.40 3.57
N GLU A 171 -22.53 -2.33 3.88
CA GLU A 171 -23.55 -1.80 2.98
C GLU A 171 -23.32 -0.32 2.68
N ALA A 172 -23.11 0.51 3.71
CA ALA A 172 -22.86 1.94 3.52
C ALA A 172 -21.56 2.19 2.72
N ALA A 173 -20.51 1.42 2.99
CA ALA A 173 -19.28 1.45 2.19
C ALA A 173 -19.52 1.01 0.74
N GLY A 174 -20.35 -0.01 0.51
CA GLY A 174 -20.74 -0.47 -0.82
C GLY A 174 -21.54 0.59 -1.59
N GLU A 175 -22.48 1.27 -0.93
CA GLU A 175 -23.24 2.38 -1.49
C GLU A 175 -22.32 3.55 -1.90
N LEU A 176 -21.33 3.90 -1.06
CA LEU A 176 -20.34 4.93 -1.38
C LEU A 176 -19.50 4.56 -2.60
N VAL A 177 -19.06 3.30 -2.68
CA VAL A 177 -18.33 2.76 -3.84
C VAL A 177 -19.20 2.78 -5.10
N ALA A 178 -20.49 2.49 -4.99
CA ALA A 178 -21.42 2.56 -6.12
C ALA A 178 -21.65 4.00 -6.59
N CYS A 179 -21.70 4.98 -5.67
CA CYS A 179 -21.82 6.40 -6.00
C CYS A 179 -20.64 6.89 -6.86
N ARG A 180 -19.42 6.38 -6.63
CA ARG A 180 -18.26 6.74 -7.46
C ARG A 180 -18.52 6.53 -8.95
N ALA A 181 -19.11 5.40 -9.36
CA ALA A 181 -19.31 5.11 -10.77
C ALA A 181 -20.15 6.18 -11.49
N ARG A 182 -21.01 6.88 -10.75
CA ARG A 182 -21.85 7.97 -11.25
C ARG A 182 -21.20 9.35 -11.10
N LEU A 183 -20.33 9.52 -10.12
CA LEU A 183 -19.83 10.81 -9.66
C LEU A 183 -18.32 11.00 -9.85
N ASP A 184 -17.65 10.09 -10.57
CA ASP A 184 -16.19 10.08 -10.77
C ASP A 184 -15.64 11.41 -11.28
N HIS A 185 -16.40 12.13 -12.12
CA HIS A 185 -16.06 13.45 -12.64
C HIS A 185 -16.01 14.58 -11.59
N LEU A 186 -16.50 14.33 -10.37
CA LEU A 186 -16.46 15.26 -9.24
C LEU A 186 -15.29 14.97 -8.29
N LEU A 187 -14.47 13.96 -8.59
CA LEU A 187 -13.37 13.49 -7.75
C LEU A 187 -12.05 13.86 -8.41
N ASP A 188 -11.06 14.19 -7.59
CA ASP A 188 -9.68 14.23 -8.05
C ASP A 188 -9.00 12.86 -7.85
N ASP A 189 -7.75 12.75 -8.29
CA ASP A 189 -6.99 11.50 -8.22
C ASP A 189 -6.82 10.98 -6.78
N GLU A 190 -6.74 11.89 -5.79
CA GLU A 190 -6.53 11.55 -4.38
C GLU A 190 -7.79 10.89 -3.78
N LEU A 191 -8.96 11.53 -3.90
CA LEU A 191 -10.20 10.95 -3.39
C LEU A 191 -10.63 9.72 -4.21
N ALA A 192 -10.33 9.71 -5.51
CA ALA A 192 -10.54 8.55 -6.35
C ALA A 192 -9.69 7.35 -5.89
N GLU A 193 -8.43 7.54 -5.50
CA GLU A 193 -7.55 6.50 -4.97
C GLU A 193 -8.09 5.92 -3.65
N ASN A 194 -8.54 6.77 -2.72
CA ASN A 194 -9.16 6.33 -1.46
C ASN A 194 -10.41 5.46 -1.71
N LEU A 195 -11.24 5.86 -2.69
CA LEU A 195 -12.39 5.05 -3.11
C LEU A 195 -12.00 3.75 -3.83
N ILE A 196 -10.83 3.67 -4.49
CA ILE A 196 -10.29 2.39 -5.02
C ILE A 196 -9.96 1.47 -3.84
N GLY A 197 -9.30 2.01 -2.82
CA GLY A 197 -8.97 1.32 -1.58
C GLY A 197 -10.20 0.74 -0.90
N LEU A 198 -11.21 1.58 -0.68
CA LEU A 198 -12.50 1.16 -0.11
C LEU A 198 -13.16 0.05 -0.93
N ARG A 199 -13.22 0.21 -2.26
CA ARG A 199 -13.79 -0.80 -3.17
C ARG A 199 -13.09 -2.15 -3.03
N ARG A 200 -11.78 -2.15 -2.87
CA ARG A 200 -11.01 -3.38 -2.69
C ARG A 200 -11.41 -4.08 -1.39
N ALA A 201 -11.46 -3.35 -0.28
CA ALA A 201 -11.82 -3.90 1.02
C ALA A 201 -13.27 -4.42 1.05
N VAL A 202 -14.23 -3.67 0.48
CA VAL A 202 -15.63 -4.09 0.33
C VAL A 202 -15.77 -5.39 -0.47
N ARG A 203 -14.96 -5.57 -1.53
CA ARG A 203 -14.96 -6.79 -2.37
C ARG A 203 -14.31 -7.99 -1.67
N GLU A 204 -13.30 -7.75 -0.83
CA GLU A 204 -12.59 -8.81 -0.11
C GLU A 204 -13.40 -9.32 1.10
N MET A 205 -14.40 -8.57 1.56
CA MET A 205 -15.31 -8.95 2.64
C MET A 205 -16.15 -10.18 2.26
N GLN A 206 -16.19 -11.16 3.15
CA GLN A 206 -16.95 -12.40 2.94
C GLN A 206 -17.99 -12.62 4.05
N TRP A 207 -19.15 -13.15 3.63
CA TRP A 207 -20.22 -13.60 4.53
C TRP A 207 -20.27 -15.14 4.59
N PRO A 208 -20.61 -15.74 5.74
CA PRO A 208 -21.02 -15.11 7.00
C PRO A 208 -19.87 -14.42 7.76
N LEU A 209 -20.20 -13.44 8.60
CA LEU A 209 -19.22 -12.72 9.41
C LEU A 209 -18.51 -13.69 10.35
N THR A 210 -17.19 -13.69 10.29
CA THR A 210 -16.34 -14.41 11.23
C THR A 210 -15.25 -13.47 11.75
N PRO A 211 -14.63 -13.74 12.92
CA PRO A 211 -13.53 -12.92 13.43
C PRO A 211 -12.34 -12.79 12.46
N ALA A 212 -12.19 -13.73 11.51
CA ALA A 212 -11.20 -13.65 10.44
C ALA A 212 -11.43 -12.47 9.46
N GLN A 213 -12.65 -11.92 9.41
CA GLN A 213 -13.04 -10.79 8.57
C GLN A 213 -12.90 -9.43 9.28
N TYR A 214 -12.66 -9.40 10.59
CA TYR A 214 -12.46 -8.15 11.33
C TYR A 214 -11.31 -7.29 10.78
N PRO A 215 -10.17 -7.84 10.31
CA PRO A 215 -9.16 -7.04 9.62
C PRO A 215 -9.70 -6.30 8.38
N THR A 216 -10.56 -6.94 7.60
CA THR A 216 -11.18 -6.34 6.40
C THR A 216 -12.20 -5.26 6.79
N LEU A 217 -12.98 -5.47 7.86
CA LEU A 217 -13.88 -4.44 8.39
C LEU A 217 -13.12 -3.24 8.98
N ARG A 218 -11.97 -3.48 9.61
CA ARG A 218 -11.07 -2.40 10.05
C ARG A 218 -10.55 -1.61 8.85
N GLU A 219 -10.20 -2.29 7.76
CA GLU A 219 -9.75 -1.65 6.53
C GLU A 219 -10.88 -0.82 5.88
N ILE A 220 -12.12 -1.33 5.85
CA ILE A 220 -13.29 -0.57 5.39
C ILE A 220 -13.45 0.71 6.23
N GLY A 221 -13.41 0.60 7.56
CA GLY A 221 -13.52 1.74 8.45
C GLY A 221 -12.43 2.79 8.26
N TRP A 222 -11.19 2.34 8.12
CA TRP A 222 -10.07 3.24 7.88
C TRP A 222 -10.24 4.00 6.56
N TRP A 223 -10.60 3.32 5.47
CA TRP A 223 -10.88 4.02 4.20
C TRP A 223 -12.06 4.98 4.30
N LEU A 224 -13.08 4.67 5.11
CA LEU A 224 -14.19 5.58 5.37
C LEU A 224 -13.74 6.82 6.13
N GLU A 225 -12.92 6.69 7.17
CA GLU A 225 -12.33 7.82 7.90
C GLU A 225 -11.53 8.72 6.94
N GLU A 226 -10.62 8.16 6.13
CA GLU A 226 -9.82 8.94 5.16
C GLU A 226 -10.68 9.70 4.15
N ILE A 227 -11.78 9.09 3.69
CA ILE A 227 -12.71 9.75 2.78
C ILE A 227 -13.47 10.86 3.51
N LEU A 228 -14.01 10.58 4.69
CA LEU A 228 -14.78 11.53 5.48
C LEU A 228 -13.94 12.73 5.93
N ASP A 229 -12.66 12.53 6.23
CA ASP A 229 -11.72 13.60 6.58
C ASP A 229 -11.38 14.51 5.38
N ALA A 230 -11.42 13.96 4.16
CA ALA A 230 -11.18 14.72 2.94
C ALA A 230 -12.41 15.54 2.50
N LEU A 231 -13.63 15.02 2.72
CA LEU A 231 -14.90 15.60 2.24
C LEU A 231 -15.25 17.03 2.69
N PRO A 232 -14.74 17.58 3.82
CA PRO A 232 -14.96 18.98 4.18
C PRO A 232 -14.34 19.97 3.20
N ALA A 233 -13.32 19.57 2.43
CA ALA A 233 -12.67 20.45 1.46
C ALA A 233 -13.68 20.99 0.42
N GLU A 234 -13.59 22.29 0.12
CA GLU A 234 -14.52 22.98 -0.80
C GLU A 234 -14.58 22.34 -2.19
N ARG A 235 -13.46 21.78 -2.67
CA ARG A 235 -13.40 21.07 -3.96
C ARG A 235 -14.37 19.88 -4.06
N TYR A 236 -14.82 19.33 -2.93
CA TYR A 236 -15.75 18.21 -2.89
C TYR A 236 -17.17 18.61 -2.47
N ALA A 237 -17.50 19.91 -2.40
CA ALA A 237 -18.83 20.36 -2.00
C ALA A 237 -19.95 19.75 -2.86
N ALA A 238 -19.76 19.72 -4.19
CA ALA A 238 -20.72 19.11 -5.12
C ALA A 238 -20.85 17.60 -4.92
N PHE A 239 -19.74 16.89 -4.69
CA PHE A 239 -19.77 15.45 -4.41
C PHE A 239 -20.49 15.17 -3.08
N ARG A 240 -20.20 15.96 -2.04
CA ARG A 240 -20.82 15.87 -0.72
C ARG A 240 -22.34 16.09 -0.76
N GLU A 241 -22.80 17.04 -1.57
CA GLU A 241 -24.23 17.28 -1.80
C GLU A 241 -24.93 16.05 -2.40
N GLN A 242 -24.26 15.34 -3.32
CA GLN A 242 -24.80 14.11 -3.92
C GLN A 242 -24.81 12.91 -2.94
N LEU A 243 -24.07 13.00 -1.83
CA LEU A 243 -24.05 11.99 -0.77
C LEU A 243 -25.03 12.30 0.38
N SER A 244 -25.91 13.30 0.23
CA SER A 244 -26.73 13.88 1.32
C SER A 244 -27.35 12.88 2.31
N ASP A 245 -27.94 11.79 1.84
CA ASP A 245 -28.57 10.77 2.70
C ASP A 245 -27.57 9.73 3.24
N LEU A 246 -26.48 9.50 2.53
CA LEU A 246 -25.47 8.50 2.86
C LEU A 246 -24.44 9.07 3.84
N LEU A 247 -24.10 10.35 3.72
CA LEU A 247 -23.03 10.99 4.48
C LEU A 247 -23.27 10.93 6.01
N PRO A 248 -24.45 11.26 6.56
CA PRO A 248 -24.68 11.16 8.00
C PRO A 248 -24.52 9.72 8.53
N ARG A 249 -24.94 8.73 7.72
CA ARG A 249 -24.82 7.30 8.06
C ARG A 249 -23.35 6.87 8.07
N LEU A 250 -22.57 7.29 7.08
CA LEU A 250 -21.13 7.02 7.01
C LEU A 250 -20.38 7.65 8.18
N THR A 251 -20.65 8.93 8.47
CA THR A 251 -20.05 9.65 9.60
C THR A 251 -20.34 8.94 10.91
N LEU A 252 -21.61 8.62 11.18
CA LEU A 252 -21.99 7.92 12.41
C LEU A 252 -21.28 6.56 12.55
N LEU A 253 -21.23 5.77 11.48
CA LEU A 253 -20.59 4.45 11.50
C LEU A 253 -19.07 4.55 11.69
N ALA A 254 -18.42 5.52 11.06
CA ALA A 254 -16.99 5.76 11.22
C ALA A 254 -16.66 6.23 12.65
N GLU A 255 -17.42 7.19 13.19
CA GLU A 255 -17.26 7.68 14.57
C GLU A 255 -17.44 6.55 15.60
N GLN A 256 -18.52 5.77 15.47
CA GLN A 256 -18.77 4.65 16.39
C GLN A 256 -17.71 3.55 16.28
N GLN A 257 -17.20 3.29 15.08
CA GLN A 257 -16.10 2.35 14.89
C GLN A 257 -14.81 2.86 15.54
N HIS A 258 -14.51 4.15 15.36
CA HIS A 258 -13.36 4.80 15.97
C HIS A 258 -13.42 4.70 17.49
N GLU A 259 -14.56 5.04 18.08
CA GLU A 259 -14.81 4.98 19.51
C GLU A 259 -14.73 3.53 20.03
N ALA A 260 -15.30 2.56 19.30
CA ALA A 260 -15.22 1.15 19.68
C ALA A 260 -13.79 0.59 19.64
N ARG A 261 -12.92 1.16 18.81
CA ARG A 261 -11.53 0.72 18.62
C ARG A 261 -10.53 1.43 19.54
N PHE A 262 -10.72 2.72 19.77
CA PHE A 262 -9.75 3.58 20.47
C PHE A 262 -10.26 4.16 21.79
N GLY A 263 -11.56 4.06 22.05
CA GLY A 263 -12.22 4.76 23.16
C GLY A 263 -12.57 6.21 22.79
N SER A 264 -13.36 6.86 23.66
CA SER A 264 -13.73 8.27 23.60
C SER A 264 -12.57 9.21 23.92
#